data_AF-X6LAA7-F1
#
_entry.id   AF-X6LAA7-F1
#
_cell.length_a   1.000
_cell.length_b   1.000
_cell.length_c   1.000
_cell.angle_alpha   90.00
_cell.angle_beta   90.00
_cell.angle_gamma   90.00
#
_symmetry.space_group_name_H-M   'P 1'
#
loop_
_entity.id
_entity.type
_entity.pdbx_description
1 polymer ?
#
loop_
_entity_poly.entity_id
_entity_poly.type
_entity_poly.pdbx_seq_one_letter_code
_entity_poly.pdbx_strand_id
1 'polypeptide(L)'
;MNEKNNENNTILMNENISLKKEISQLQQDIIQSNSKKEDEIKKIEKESQQELLKLRTDIEIMKKDFIEKEKLYNQFIKLLQEKNDQLSNKEERKDNDNISSSNVKHSSAFSFDLFCSSSKLLKTFHGHTSIVYSIDYSTFDDGQYLCSGSNDYTVRIWDAETNKQIQLFKGHANP
;
A
#
# COMPACT_ATOMS: atom_id res chain seq x y z
N MET A 1 -79.58 41.61 -14.84
CA MET A 1 -78.24 41.53 -15.47
C MET A 1 -77.13 42.07 -14.57
N ASN A 2 -77.39 43.08 -13.72
CA ASN A 2 -76.37 43.70 -12.86
C ASN A 2 -76.00 42.90 -11.60
N GLU A 3 -76.91 42.16 -10.96
CA GLU A 3 -76.61 41.41 -9.73
C GLU A 3 -75.66 40.22 -9.97
N LYS A 4 -75.92 39.40 -11.01
CA LYS A 4 -75.03 38.30 -11.40
C LYS A 4 -73.60 38.76 -11.74
N ASN A 5 -73.45 39.93 -12.35
CA ASN A 5 -72.13 40.49 -12.64
C ASN A 5 -71.40 40.95 -11.36
N ASN A 6 -72.13 41.42 -10.35
CA ASN A 6 -71.57 41.83 -9.06
C ASN A 6 -71.15 40.63 -8.21
N GLU A 7 -71.93 39.55 -8.22
CA GLU A 7 -71.58 38.28 -7.57
C GLU A 7 -70.33 37.66 -8.18
N ASN A 8 -70.24 37.59 -9.51
CA ASN A 8 -69.06 37.06 -10.20
C ASN A 8 -67.79 37.88 -9.89
N ASN A 9 -67.88 39.21 -9.85
CA ASN A 9 -66.76 40.07 -9.47
C ASN A 9 -66.31 39.83 -8.01
N THR A 10 -67.25 39.57 -7.10
CA THR A 10 -66.96 39.30 -5.69
C THR A 10 -66.24 37.96 -5.51
N ILE A 11 -66.67 36.92 -6.24
CA ILE A 11 -66.03 35.60 -6.23
C ILE A 11 -64.59 35.70 -6.74
N LEU A 12 -64.37 36.34 -7.89
CA LEU A 12 -63.04 36.55 -8.47
C LEU A 12 -62.12 37.36 -7.54
N MET A 13 -62.67 38.32 -6.80
CA MET A 13 -61.90 39.12 -5.85
C MET A 13 -61.47 38.29 -4.64
N ASN A 14 -62.34 37.40 -4.13
CA ASN A 14 -62.02 36.50 -3.03
C ASN A 14 -60.97 35.44 -3.44
N GLU A 15 -61.08 34.88 -4.64
CA GLU A 15 -60.09 33.96 -5.19
C GLU A 15 -58.71 34.64 -5.33
N ASN A 16 -58.67 35.88 -5.83
CA ASN A 16 -57.42 36.64 -5.92
C ASN A 16 -56.79 36.93 -4.55
N ILE A 17 -57.60 37.20 -3.53
CA ILE A 17 -57.10 37.39 -2.16
C ILE A 17 -56.52 36.08 -1.62
N SER A 18 -57.20 34.95 -1.85
CA SER A 18 -56.72 33.62 -1.44
C SER A 18 -55.40 33.25 -2.12
N LEU A 19 -55.33 33.42 -3.45
CA LEU A 19 -54.12 33.15 -4.23
C LEU A 19 -52.94 34.02 -3.78
N LYS A 20 -53.16 35.32 -3.50
CA LYS A 20 -52.10 36.18 -2.96
C LYS A 20 -51.56 35.67 -1.63
N LYS A 21 -52.45 35.20 -0.74
CA LYS A 21 -52.04 34.62 0.56
C LYS A 21 -51.22 33.34 0.37
N GLU A 22 -51.63 32.47 -0.54
CA GLU A 22 -50.92 31.22 -0.85
C GLU A 22 -49.54 31.51 -1.46
N ILE A 23 -49.43 32.47 -2.39
CA ILE A 23 -48.14 32.91 -2.95
C ILE A 23 -47.23 33.45 -1.85
N SER A 24 -47.74 34.28 -0.93
CA SER A 24 -46.93 34.79 0.19
C SER A 24 -46.44 33.67 1.11
N GLN A 25 -47.30 32.67 1.39
CA GLN A 25 -46.90 31.52 2.20
C GLN A 25 -45.80 30.71 1.52
N LEU A 26 -45.97 30.38 0.24
CA LEU A 26 -44.98 29.64 -0.55
C LEU A 26 -43.63 30.37 -0.60
N GLN A 27 -43.64 31.70 -0.76
CA GLN A 27 -42.42 32.50 -0.71
C GLN A 27 -41.70 32.38 0.64
N GLN A 28 -42.45 32.42 1.74
CA GLN A 28 -41.89 32.30 3.08
C GLN A 28 -41.32 30.90 3.33
N ASP A 29 -42.01 29.86 2.90
CA ASP A 29 -41.56 28.47 3.01
C ASP A 29 -40.27 28.23 2.20
N ILE A 30 -40.18 28.80 0.99
CA ILE A 30 -38.97 28.73 0.15
C ILE A 30 -37.78 29.40 0.86
N ILE A 31 -37.97 30.59 1.43
CA ILE A 31 -36.92 31.32 2.14
C ILE A 31 -36.43 30.50 3.34
N GLN A 32 -37.36 29.95 4.13
CA GLN A 32 -37.01 29.16 5.30
C GLN A 32 -36.31 27.85 4.93
N SER A 33 -36.79 27.16 3.90
CA SER A 33 -36.16 25.96 3.35
C SER A 33 -34.73 26.25 2.87
N ASN A 34 -34.53 27.35 2.16
CA ASN A 34 -33.20 27.72 1.66
C ASN A 34 -32.24 28.08 2.80
N SER A 35 -32.70 28.86 3.78
CA SER A 35 -31.90 29.16 4.98
C SER A 35 -31.46 27.89 5.71
N LYS A 36 -32.36 26.90 5.86
CA LYS A 36 -32.01 25.63 6.49
C LYS A 36 -30.96 24.85 5.69
N LYS A 37 -31.11 24.80 4.36
CA LYS A 37 -30.13 24.14 3.47
C LYS A 37 -28.76 24.83 3.54
N GLU A 38 -28.72 26.15 3.63
CA GLU A 38 -27.46 26.89 3.80
C GLU A 38 -26.74 26.52 5.09
N ASP A 39 -27.47 26.35 6.20
CA ASP A 39 -26.87 25.95 7.47
C ASP A 39 -26.35 24.51 7.44
N GLU A 40 -27.08 23.60 6.78
CA GLU A 40 -26.63 22.22 6.54
C GLU A 40 -25.35 22.18 5.68
N ILE A 41 -25.29 22.99 4.62
CA ILE A 41 -24.10 23.11 3.76
C ILE A 41 -22.90 23.60 4.58
N LYS A 42 -23.06 24.68 5.36
CA LYS A 42 -21.97 25.21 6.21
C LYS A 42 -21.47 24.18 7.21
N LYS A 43 -22.38 23.36 7.76
CA LYS A 43 -22.01 22.27 8.68
C LYS A 43 -21.16 21.22 7.97
N ILE A 44 -21.60 20.74 6.81
CA ILE A 44 -20.89 19.76 6.00
C ILE A 44 -19.51 20.29 5.59
N GLU A 45 -19.43 21.55 5.15
CA GLU A 45 -18.16 22.18 4.78
C GLU A 45 -17.19 22.23 5.95
N LYS A 46 -17.67 22.59 7.15
CA LYS A 46 -16.83 22.62 8.35
C LYS A 46 -16.33 21.24 8.74
N GLU A 47 -17.18 20.22 8.69
CA GLU A 47 -16.82 18.83 9.00
C GLU A 47 -15.78 18.30 8.01
N SER A 48 -16.00 18.52 6.70
CA SER A 48 -15.07 18.15 5.64
C SER A 48 -13.70 18.84 5.79
N GLN A 49 -13.68 20.15 6.10
CA GLN A 49 -12.43 20.87 6.36
C GLN A 49 -11.68 20.32 7.58
N GLN A 50 -12.41 19.92 8.63
CA GLN A 50 -11.80 19.32 9.82
C GLN A 50 -11.18 17.95 9.52
N GLU A 51 -11.83 17.11 8.71
CA GLU A 51 -11.30 15.81 8.29
C GLU A 51 -10.05 15.97 7.42
N LEU A 52 -10.09 16.89 6.45
CA LEU A 52 -8.92 17.24 5.61
C LEU A 52 -7.73 17.69 6.45
N LEU A 53 -7.96 18.47 7.51
CA LEU A 53 -6.88 18.93 8.39
C LEU A 53 -6.26 17.78 9.20
N LYS A 54 -7.07 16.83 9.67
CA LYS A 54 -6.57 15.63 10.35
C LYS A 54 -5.70 14.81 9.42
N LEU A 55 -6.22 14.49 8.23
CA LEU A 55 -5.51 13.73 7.21
C LEU A 55 -4.18 14.40 6.81
N ARG A 56 -4.18 15.73 6.65
CA ARG A 56 -2.97 16.49 6.35
C ARG A 56 -1.93 16.34 7.45
N THR A 57 -2.35 16.39 8.72
CA THR A 57 -1.45 16.22 9.87
C THR A 57 -0.85 14.81 9.90
N ASP A 58 -1.68 13.78 9.68
CA ASP A 58 -1.24 12.38 9.67
C ASP A 58 -0.21 12.12 8.55
N ILE A 59 -0.43 12.70 7.37
CA ILE A 59 0.52 12.62 6.25
C ILE A 59 1.86 13.27 6.61
N GLU A 60 1.85 14.44 7.24
CA GLU A 60 3.09 15.12 7.63
C GLU A 60 3.86 14.35 8.72
N ILE A 61 3.16 13.73 9.67
CA ILE A 61 3.77 12.83 10.66
C ILE A 61 4.41 11.64 9.95
N MET A 62 3.68 10.96 9.06
CA MET A 62 4.17 9.78 8.34
C MET A 62 5.40 10.09 7.49
N LYS A 63 5.43 11.25 6.81
CA LYS A 63 6.60 11.71 6.06
C LYS A 63 7.81 11.91 6.97
N LYS A 64 7.62 12.52 8.14
CA LYS A 64 8.72 12.74 9.09
C LYS A 64 9.30 11.41 9.58
N ASP A 65 8.44 10.47 9.94
CA ASP A 65 8.84 9.13 10.38
C ASP A 65 9.59 8.37 9.28
N PHE A 66 9.16 8.51 8.02
CA PHE A 66 9.84 7.92 6.88
C PHE A 66 11.26 8.49 6.71
N ILE A 67 11.40 9.82 6.75
CA ILE A 67 12.70 10.50 6.64
C ILE A 67 13.63 10.08 7.79
N GLU A 68 13.12 9.89 9.00
CA GLU A 68 13.92 9.43 10.14
C GLU A 68 14.41 7.99 9.96
N LYS A 69 13.55 7.08 9.50
CA LYS A 69 13.94 5.70 9.18
C LYS A 69 14.97 5.65 8.06
N GLU A 70 14.82 6.47 7.03
CA GLU A 70 15.78 6.56 5.92
C GLU A 70 17.16 7.02 6.41
N LYS A 71 17.21 8.04 7.28
CA LYS A 71 18.47 8.49 7.91
C LYS A 71 19.13 7.38 8.73
N LEU A 72 18.35 6.66 9.53
CA LEU A 72 18.86 5.56 10.34
C LEU A 72 19.42 4.43 9.47
N TYR A 73 18.70 4.08 8.39
CA TYR A 73 19.16 3.07 7.43
C TYR A 73 20.49 3.48 6.78
N ASN A 74 20.59 4.72 6.30
CA ASN A 74 21.81 5.24 5.69
C ASN A 74 22.99 5.26 6.68
N GLN A 75 22.74 5.60 7.95
CA GLN A 75 23.75 5.54 9.01
C GLN A 75 24.23 4.10 9.26
N PHE A 76 23.30 3.14 9.27
CA PHE A 76 23.63 1.73 9.47
C PHE A 76 24.49 1.17 8.32
N ILE A 77 24.16 1.49 7.08
CA ILE A 77 24.96 1.10 5.91
C ILE A 77 26.39 1.65 6.01
N LYS A 78 26.54 2.91 6.41
CA LYS A 78 27.87 3.51 6.61
C LYS A 78 28.69 2.78 7.69
N LEU A 79 28.06 2.43 8.83
CA LEU A 79 28.72 1.67 9.90
C LEU A 79 29.16 0.27 9.44
N LEU A 80 28.37 -0.39 8.61
CA LEU A 80 28.74 -1.69 8.05
C LEU A 80 29.93 -1.58 7.09
N GLN A 81 29.96 -0.55 6.24
CA GLN A 81 31.10 -0.27 5.36
C GLN A 81 32.38 -0.01 6.18
N GLU A 82 32.33 0.86 7.18
CA GLU A 82 33.48 1.14 8.05
C GLU A 82 34.00 -0.10 8.78
N LYS A 83 33.10 -0.99 9.23
CA LYS A 83 33.50 -2.26 9.86
C LYS A 83 34.15 -3.23 8.87
N ASN A 84 33.64 -3.31 7.65
CA ASN A 84 34.24 -4.14 6.60
C ASN A 84 35.65 -3.65 6.24
N ASP A 85 35.85 -2.34 6.12
CA ASP A 85 37.16 -1.75 5.84
C ASP A 85 38.16 -2.04 6.98
N GLN A 86 37.71 -2.01 8.23
CA GLN A 86 38.55 -2.36 9.39
C GLN A 86 38.95 -3.83 9.41
N LEU A 87 38.08 -4.75 8.97
CA LEU A 87 38.37 -6.18 8.88
C LEU A 87 39.40 -6.45 7.77
N SER A 88 39.21 -5.87 6.59
CA SER A 88 40.15 -5.97 5.45
C SER A 88 41.56 -5.51 5.84
N ASN A 89 41.69 -4.39 6.56
CA ASN A 89 42.99 -3.86 7.00
C ASN A 89 43.63 -4.67 8.14
N LYS A 90 42.87 -5.51 8.86
CA LYS A 90 43.38 -6.35 9.97
C LYS A 90 43.89 -7.70 9.50
N GLU A 91 43.39 -8.18 8.36
CA GLU A 91 43.87 -9.38 7.68
C GLU A 91 45.25 -9.11 7.03
N GLU A 92 45.44 -7.97 6.36
CA GLU A 92 46.75 -7.60 5.78
C GLU A 92 47.89 -7.44 6.81
N ARG A 93 47.58 -7.17 8.08
CA ARG A 93 48.60 -7.06 9.15
C ARG A 93 49.05 -8.40 9.72
N LYS A 94 48.38 -9.52 9.42
CA LYS A 94 48.74 -10.85 9.93
C LYS A 94 49.64 -11.65 8.99
N ASP A 95 49.74 -11.27 7.73
CA ASP A 95 50.44 -12.06 6.70
C ASP A 95 51.87 -11.55 6.38
N ASN A 96 52.40 -10.60 7.16
CA ASN A 96 53.74 -10.05 6.94
C ASN A 96 54.89 -10.88 7.51
N ASP A 97 54.60 -12.03 8.15
CA ASP A 97 55.61 -13.04 8.46
C ASP A 97 55.29 -14.33 7.66
N ASN A 98 56.06 -14.56 6.60
CA ASN A 98 56.20 -15.75 5.74
C ASN A 98 55.51 -15.81 4.35
N ILE A 99 56.38 -15.63 3.35
CA ILE A 99 56.55 -16.45 2.13
C ILE A 99 55.80 -16.02 0.86
N SER A 100 56.63 -15.52 -0.08
CA SER A 100 56.69 -15.83 -1.52
C SER A 100 55.41 -15.78 -2.36
N SER A 101 55.41 -14.78 -3.23
CA SER A 101 54.79 -14.72 -4.56
C SER A 101 54.21 -16.02 -5.12
N SER A 102 52.89 -16.06 -5.32
CA SER A 102 52.28 -16.72 -6.47
C SER A 102 50.93 -16.07 -6.83
N ASN A 103 50.69 -16.03 -8.14
CA ASN A 103 49.68 -15.24 -8.82
C ASN A 103 48.23 -15.68 -8.55
N VAL A 104 47.37 -14.68 -8.35
CA VAL A 104 46.02 -14.54 -8.96
C VAL A 104 44.91 -15.48 -8.47
N LYS A 105 44.08 -14.97 -7.55
CA LYS A 105 42.68 -14.53 -7.75
C LYS A 105 42.09 -14.17 -6.37
N HIS A 106 41.73 -12.90 -6.15
CA HIS A 106 40.75 -12.57 -5.10
C HIS A 106 39.39 -13.13 -5.54
N SER A 107 39.18 -14.44 -5.33
CA SER A 107 37.83 -14.98 -5.22
C SER A 107 37.46 -14.81 -3.76
N SER A 108 36.69 -13.75 -3.47
CA SER A 108 35.89 -13.72 -2.25
C SER A 108 34.83 -14.81 -2.38
N ALA A 109 35.25 -16.06 -2.18
CA ALA A 109 34.39 -17.20 -2.15
C ALA A 109 33.53 -17.07 -0.89
N PHE A 110 32.36 -16.46 -1.04
CA PHE A 110 31.27 -16.66 -0.09
C PHE A 110 31.02 -18.17 -0.01
N SER A 111 31.48 -18.80 1.07
CA SER A 111 31.18 -20.20 1.32
C SER A 111 29.70 -20.29 1.64
N PHE A 112 28.90 -20.68 0.64
CA PHE A 112 27.48 -20.92 0.80
C PHE A 112 27.23 -21.99 1.87
N ASP A 113 28.12 -22.97 1.99
CA ASP A 113 28.09 -24.02 3.01
C ASP A 113 28.23 -23.46 4.44
N LEU A 114 29.09 -22.44 4.65
CA LEU A 114 29.24 -21.77 5.95
C LEU A 114 28.01 -20.92 6.31
N PHE A 115 27.36 -20.32 5.31
CA PHE A 115 26.10 -19.60 5.49
C PHE A 115 24.93 -20.55 5.79
N CYS A 116 24.81 -21.66 5.05
CA CYS A 116 23.77 -22.66 5.28
C CYS A 116 23.91 -23.36 6.64
N SER A 117 25.13 -23.61 7.13
CA SER A 117 25.37 -24.27 8.42
C SER A 117 25.08 -23.40 9.64
N SER A 118 25.10 -22.07 9.48
CA SER A 118 24.79 -21.11 10.56
C SER A 118 23.38 -20.49 10.45
N SER A 119 22.70 -20.67 9.32
CA SER A 119 21.35 -20.14 9.10
C SER A 119 20.28 -21.05 9.70
N LYS A 120 19.29 -20.41 10.35
CA LYS A 120 18.12 -21.11 10.89
C LYS A 120 17.15 -21.40 9.74
N LEU A 121 16.75 -22.66 9.58
CA LEU A 121 15.67 -23.04 8.66
C LEU A 121 14.39 -22.27 9.00
N LEU A 122 13.87 -21.48 8.06
CA LEU A 122 12.67 -20.65 8.25
C LEU A 122 11.39 -21.39 7.85
N LYS A 123 11.35 -21.92 6.62
CA LYS A 123 10.16 -22.56 6.03
C LYS A 123 10.55 -23.74 5.15
N THR A 124 9.66 -24.73 5.06
CA THR A 124 9.79 -25.88 4.17
C THR A 124 8.54 -26.01 3.33
N PHE A 125 8.72 -25.95 2.01
CA PHE A 125 7.66 -26.06 1.01
C PHE A 125 7.50 -27.53 0.61
N HIS A 126 6.46 -28.18 1.14
CA HIS A 126 6.20 -29.59 0.89
C HIS A 126 5.28 -29.75 -0.31
N GLY A 127 5.65 -30.62 -1.26
CA GLY A 127 4.75 -31.03 -2.33
C GLY A 127 5.41 -31.71 -3.51
N HIS A 128 6.63 -31.31 -3.86
CA HIS A 128 7.39 -32.02 -4.89
C HIS A 128 7.67 -33.47 -4.45
N THR A 129 7.49 -34.41 -5.37
CA THR A 129 7.67 -35.85 -5.10
C THR A 129 9.02 -36.39 -5.56
N SER A 130 9.87 -35.52 -6.11
CA SER A 130 11.23 -35.84 -6.55
C SER A 130 12.16 -34.63 -6.37
N ILE A 131 13.40 -34.77 -6.82
CA ILE A 131 14.46 -33.74 -6.70
C ILE A 131 13.98 -32.43 -7.31
N VAL A 132 14.17 -31.33 -6.58
CA VAL A 132 13.98 -29.97 -7.09
C VAL A 132 15.28 -29.52 -7.72
N TYR A 133 15.26 -29.21 -9.01
CA TYR A 133 16.46 -28.82 -9.77
C TYR A 133 16.65 -27.31 -9.85
N SER A 134 15.56 -26.56 -9.79
CA SER A 134 15.60 -25.10 -9.92
C SER A 134 14.60 -24.45 -8.98
N ILE A 135 14.99 -23.27 -8.50
CA ILE A 135 14.14 -22.37 -7.73
C ILE A 135 14.36 -20.96 -8.25
N ASP A 136 13.29 -20.17 -8.31
CA ASP A 136 13.32 -18.75 -8.65
C ASP A 136 12.40 -17.98 -7.69
N TYR A 137 12.67 -16.68 -7.52
CA TYR A 137 11.94 -15.82 -6.60
C TYR A 137 11.42 -14.59 -7.34
N SER A 138 10.16 -14.24 -7.10
CA SER A 138 9.51 -13.10 -7.72
C SER A 138 8.77 -12.27 -6.68
N THR A 139 8.86 -10.94 -6.84
CA THR A 139 8.05 -9.97 -6.12
C THR A 139 7.20 -9.21 -7.13
N PHE A 140 5.91 -9.48 -7.16
CA PHE A 140 4.96 -8.84 -8.08
C PHE A 140 3.68 -8.50 -7.32
N ASP A 141 3.18 -7.28 -7.51
CA ASP A 141 1.93 -6.78 -6.88
C ASP A 141 1.90 -7.00 -5.35
N ASP A 142 2.94 -6.53 -4.66
CA ASP A 142 3.19 -6.70 -3.20
C ASP A 142 3.26 -8.15 -2.69
N GLY A 143 3.10 -9.15 -3.56
CA GLY A 143 3.23 -10.57 -3.23
C GLY A 143 4.66 -11.08 -3.34
N GLN A 144 4.99 -12.09 -2.53
CA GLN A 144 6.28 -12.79 -2.54
C GLN A 144 6.06 -14.23 -3.01
N TYR A 145 6.62 -14.57 -4.17
CA TYR A 145 6.38 -15.85 -4.82
C TYR A 145 7.69 -16.62 -5.01
N LEU A 146 7.64 -17.93 -4.75
CA LEU A 146 8.69 -18.86 -5.13
C LEU A 146 8.18 -19.74 -6.26
N CYS A 147 9.00 -19.94 -7.28
CA CYS A 147 8.78 -20.90 -8.34
C CYS A 147 9.79 -22.04 -8.19
N SER A 148 9.35 -23.30 -8.29
CA SER A 148 10.26 -24.45 -8.26
C SER A 148 9.96 -25.46 -9.34
N GLY A 149 11.00 -25.93 -10.02
CA GLY A 149 10.94 -27.00 -11.02
C GLY A 149 11.55 -28.29 -10.48
N SER A 150 10.88 -29.42 -10.70
CA SER A 150 11.29 -30.72 -10.16
C SER A 150 11.29 -31.82 -11.20
N ASN A 151 12.07 -32.86 -10.93
CA ASN A 151 12.03 -34.14 -11.64
C ASN A 151 10.70 -34.90 -11.50
N ASP A 152 9.75 -34.38 -10.72
CA ASP A 152 8.36 -34.87 -10.72
C ASP A 152 7.54 -34.36 -11.92
N TYR A 153 8.19 -33.68 -12.87
CA TYR A 153 7.63 -33.12 -14.10
C TYR A 153 6.62 -32.00 -13.87
N THR A 154 6.72 -31.35 -12.71
CA THR A 154 5.88 -30.21 -12.36
C THR A 154 6.71 -28.98 -12.08
N VAL A 155 6.10 -27.83 -12.36
CA VAL A 155 6.53 -26.53 -11.85
C VAL A 155 5.49 -26.07 -10.84
N ARG A 156 5.92 -25.67 -9.64
CA ARG A 156 5.04 -25.22 -8.56
C ARG A 156 5.32 -23.78 -8.22
N ILE A 157 4.25 -23.03 -7.98
CA ILE A 157 4.32 -21.67 -7.45
C ILE A 157 3.86 -21.69 -6.00
N TRP A 158 4.64 -21.07 -5.14
CA TRP A 158 4.41 -20.98 -3.71
C TRP A 158 4.27 -19.54 -3.28
N ASP A 159 3.36 -19.30 -2.35
CA ASP A 159 3.31 -18.08 -1.57
C ASP A 159 4.40 -18.16 -0.49
N ALA A 160 5.41 -17.30 -0.57
CA ALA A 160 6.53 -17.31 0.35
C ALA A 160 6.13 -16.88 1.77
N GLU A 161 5.06 -16.09 1.93
CA GLU A 161 4.55 -15.64 3.22
C GLU A 161 3.71 -16.73 3.89
N THR A 162 2.76 -17.31 3.15
CA THR A 162 1.83 -18.29 3.74
C THR A 162 2.33 -19.73 3.68
N ASN A 163 3.44 -20.01 2.99
CA ASN A 163 3.99 -21.35 2.77
C ASN A 163 2.99 -22.31 2.10
N LYS A 164 2.12 -21.77 1.23
CA LYS A 164 1.11 -22.54 0.51
C LYS A 164 1.45 -22.62 -0.97
N GLN A 165 1.16 -23.76 -1.57
CA GLN A 165 1.18 -23.89 -3.02
C GLN A 165 -0.02 -23.12 -3.60
N ILE A 166 0.27 -22.17 -4.49
CA ILE A 166 -0.75 -21.38 -5.20
C ILE A 166 -1.09 -22.06 -6.52
N GLN A 167 -0.08 -22.55 -7.24
CA GLN A 167 -0.27 -23.09 -8.58
C GLN A 167 0.61 -24.30 -8.85
N LEU A 168 0.07 -25.19 -9.69
CA LEU A 168 0.73 -26.40 -10.16
C LEU A 168 0.64 -26.45 -11.68
N PHE A 169 1.79 -26.38 -12.33
CA PHE A 169 1.91 -26.57 -13.77
C PHE A 169 2.36 -27.98 -14.07
N LYS A 170 1.53 -28.68 -14.86
CA LYS A 170 1.83 -29.97 -15.46
C LYS A 170 1.89 -29.75 -16.96
N GLY A 171 2.86 -30.35 -17.63
CA GLY A 171 3.05 -30.13 -19.06
C GLY A 171 4.42 -30.54 -19.57
N HIS A 172 5.40 -30.67 -18.67
CA HIS A 172 6.58 -31.45 -18.95
C HIS A 172 6.14 -32.92 -19.07
N ALA A 173 6.19 -33.45 -20.29
CA ALA A 173 6.22 -34.89 -20.48
C ALA A 173 7.62 -35.36 -20.04
N ASN A 174 7.72 -36.57 -19.48
CA ASN A 174 9.01 -37.19 -19.21
C ASN A 174 9.94 -37.06 -20.43
N PRO A 175 11.26 -37.00 -20.23
CA PRO A 175 12.20 -37.26 -21.32
C PRO A 175 11.92 -38.61 -21.99
#